data_AF-A0A068R4W1-F1
#
_entry.id   AF-A0A068R4W1-F1
#
_cell.length_a   1.000
_cell.length_b   1.000
_cell.length_c   1.000
_cell.angle_alpha   90.00
_cell.angle_beta   90.00
_cell.angle_gamma   90.00
#
_symmetry.space_group_name_H-M   'P 1'
#
loop_
_entity.id
_entity.type
_entity.pdbx_description
1 polymer ?
#
loop_
_entity_poly.entity_id
_entity_poly.type
_entity_poly.pdbx_seq_one_letter_code
_entity_poly.pdbx_strand_id
1 'polypeptide(L)'
;MKSSFSFTTDTATLAIFDLQAIKHRKTDTPDWWSIPDDELHEMNKGNIAFLELVDDGVYSVELVDNIENPNIEVCIKSPSGEIFIGAGEDTTGGDLEPDDSEYISRKKYL
;
A
#
# COMPACT_ATOMS: atom_id res chain seq x y z
N MET A 1 -18.16 9.39 -1.89
CA MET A 1 -18.58 7.99 -1.93
C MET A 1 -18.07 7.31 -0.67
N LYS A 2 -18.95 6.71 0.16
CA LYS A 2 -18.50 5.89 1.30
C LYS A 2 -18.45 4.43 0.85
N SER A 3 -17.29 3.81 0.93
CA SER A 3 -17.13 2.38 0.66
C SER A 3 -16.14 1.77 1.63
N SER A 4 -16.30 0.50 1.93
CA SER A 4 -15.38 -0.23 2.77
C SER A 4 -15.03 -1.57 2.16
N PHE A 5 -13.91 -2.11 2.63
CA PHE A 5 -13.47 -3.48 2.38
C PHE A 5 -12.60 -3.93 3.55
N SER A 6 -12.32 -5.22 3.60
CA SER A 6 -11.39 -5.80 4.57
C SER A 6 -10.18 -6.37 3.86
N PHE A 7 -9.06 -6.35 4.56
CA PHE A 7 -7.83 -7.02 4.14
C PHE A 7 -7.25 -7.81 5.30
N THR A 8 -6.45 -8.82 4.95
CA THR A 8 -5.65 -9.59 5.90
C THR A 8 -4.19 -9.25 5.65
N THR A 9 -3.39 -9.16 6.71
CA THR A 9 -1.93 -9.05 6.62
C THR A 9 -1.26 -9.94 7.66
N ASP A 10 -0.18 -10.61 7.25
CA ASP A 10 0.74 -11.36 8.11
C ASP A 10 2.06 -10.60 8.32
N THR A 11 2.05 -9.29 8.06
CA THR A 11 3.20 -8.38 8.25
C THR A 11 2.82 -7.14 9.06
N ALA A 12 1.63 -7.14 9.67
CA ALA A 12 1.05 -6.01 10.37
C ALA A 12 1.18 -4.67 9.61
N THR A 13 1.10 -4.67 8.27
CA THR A 13 1.40 -3.47 7.45
C THR A 13 0.33 -3.25 6.39
N LEU A 14 -0.12 -2.00 6.22
CA LEU A 14 -0.94 -1.57 5.07
C LEU A 14 -0.06 -0.79 4.08
N ALA A 15 -0.05 -1.22 2.83
CA ALA A 15 0.63 -0.55 1.72
C ALA A 15 -0.37 0.19 0.82
N ILE A 16 -0.04 1.45 0.47
CA ILE A 16 -0.85 2.32 -0.40
C ILE A 16 0.04 2.93 -1.49
N PHE A 17 -0.20 2.60 -2.75
CA PHE A 17 0.64 3.09 -3.86
C PHE A 17 -0.02 3.01 -5.23
N ASP A 18 0.55 3.73 -6.19
CA ASP A 18 0.32 3.52 -7.62
C ASP A 18 1.42 2.60 -8.17
N LEU A 19 1.06 1.53 -8.90
CA LEU A 19 2.03 0.58 -9.48
C LEU A 19 3.10 1.27 -10.33
N GLN A 20 2.73 2.30 -11.09
CA GLN A 20 3.70 3.03 -11.90
C GLN A 20 4.67 3.88 -11.06
N ALA A 21 4.30 4.28 -9.83
CA ALA A 21 5.15 5.06 -8.94
C ALA A 21 6.28 4.23 -8.29
N ILE A 22 6.08 2.91 -8.13
CA ILE A 22 7.07 1.99 -7.54
C ILE A 22 7.65 0.97 -8.53
N LYS A 23 7.34 1.10 -9.82
CA LYS A 23 7.80 0.16 -10.87
C LYS A 23 9.32 -0.07 -10.88
N HIS A 24 10.12 0.89 -10.44
CA HIS A 24 11.57 0.76 -10.33
C HIS A 24 12.02 -0.28 -9.29
N ARG A 25 11.15 -0.67 -8.35
CA ARG A 25 11.41 -1.71 -7.35
C ARG A 25 11.05 -3.12 -7.83
N LYS A 26 10.50 -3.29 -9.03
CA LYS A 26 10.04 -4.60 -9.53
C LYS A 26 11.12 -5.69 -9.49
N THR A 27 12.35 -5.38 -9.87
CA THR A 27 13.46 -6.34 -9.87
C THR A 27 14.29 -6.30 -8.58
N ASP A 28 13.80 -5.63 -7.54
CA ASP A 28 14.45 -5.57 -6.21
C ASP A 28 14.15 -6.85 -5.39
N THR A 29 14.66 -6.97 -4.17
CA THR A 29 14.31 -8.11 -3.30
C THR A 29 12.82 -8.10 -2.95
N PRO A 30 12.14 -9.25 -2.81
CA PRO A 30 10.70 -9.29 -2.50
C PRO A 30 10.31 -8.53 -1.22
N ASP A 31 11.24 -8.41 -0.28
CA ASP A 31 11.09 -7.85 1.05
C ASP A 31 11.86 -6.53 1.24
N TRP A 32 12.23 -5.84 0.15
CA TRP A 32 12.99 -4.58 0.23
C TRP A 32 12.34 -3.54 1.15
N TRP A 33 11.00 -3.57 1.23
CA TRP A 33 10.19 -2.66 2.03
C TRP A 33 10.30 -2.91 3.54
N SER A 34 10.88 -4.05 3.97
CA SER A 34 11.24 -4.31 5.37
C SER A 34 12.57 -3.67 5.78
N ILE A 35 13.30 -3.07 4.83
CA ILE A 35 14.55 -2.34 5.08
C ILE A 35 14.18 -0.89 5.40
N PRO A 36 14.40 -0.40 6.64
CA PRO A 36 13.90 0.92 7.06
C PRO A 36 14.37 2.08 6.19
N ASP A 37 15.60 2.04 5.69
CA ASP A 37 16.15 3.10 4.84
C ASP A 37 15.45 3.15 3.47
N ASP A 38 15.12 2.00 2.88
CA ASP A 38 14.42 1.94 1.60
C ASP A 38 12.95 2.31 1.75
N GLU A 39 12.29 1.81 2.79
CA GLU A 39 10.92 2.16 3.18
C GLU A 39 10.77 3.69 3.32
N LEU A 40 11.58 4.30 4.19
CA LEU A 40 11.55 5.74 4.44
C LEU A 40 11.89 6.55 3.19
N HIS A 41 12.82 6.08 2.36
CA HIS A 41 13.19 6.77 1.12
C HIS A 41 12.04 6.82 0.12
N GLU A 42 11.32 5.71 -0.07
CA GLU A 42 10.17 5.66 -0.97
C GLU A 42 8.97 6.45 -0.43
N MET A 43 8.73 6.40 0.88
CA MET A 43 7.71 7.22 1.55
C MET A 43 7.98 8.72 1.42
N ASN A 44 9.23 9.16 1.66
CA ASN A 44 9.63 10.56 1.52
C ASN A 44 9.53 11.07 0.08
N LYS A 45 9.70 10.18 -0.91
CA LYS A 45 9.47 10.50 -2.32
C LYS A 45 8.01 10.53 -2.71
N GLY A 46 7.10 10.10 -1.83
CA GLY A 46 5.69 9.92 -2.10
C GLY A 46 5.41 8.83 -3.13
N ASN A 47 6.27 7.83 -3.26
CA ASN A 47 6.04 6.74 -4.21
C ASN A 47 5.05 5.70 -3.65
N ILE A 48 5.04 5.50 -2.33
CA ILE A 48 4.22 4.56 -1.57
C ILE A 48 4.04 5.12 -0.16
N ALA A 49 2.96 4.74 0.51
CA ALA A 49 2.81 4.93 1.95
C ALA A 49 2.66 3.56 2.63
N PHE A 50 3.49 3.31 3.64
CA PHE A 50 3.32 2.23 4.58
C PHE A 50 2.69 2.77 5.86
N LEU A 51 1.66 2.08 6.34
CA LEU A 51 1.03 2.33 7.63
C LEU A 51 1.17 1.08 8.48
N GLU A 52 2.09 1.15 9.45
CA GLU A 52 2.30 0.10 10.44
C GLU A 52 1.06 -0.07 11.32
N LEU A 53 0.66 -1.32 11.51
CA LEU A 53 -0.44 -1.76 12.37
C LEU A 53 0.12 -2.40 13.64
N VAL A 54 -0.75 -2.78 14.56
CA VAL A 54 -0.32 -3.31 15.86
C VAL A 54 0.08 -4.78 15.76
N ASP A 55 -0.70 -5.58 15.03
CA ASP A 55 -0.55 -7.03 14.93
C ASP A 55 -0.97 -7.56 13.54
N ASP A 56 -0.58 -8.78 13.22
CA ASP A 56 -1.14 -9.53 12.09
C ASP A 56 -2.65 -9.75 12.27
N GLY A 57 -3.40 -9.81 11.18
CA GLY A 57 -4.81 -10.12 11.22
C GLY A 57 -5.65 -9.40 10.18
N VAL A 58 -6.95 -9.29 10.47
CA VAL A 58 -7.95 -8.74 9.56
C VAL A 58 -8.35 -7.34 9.97
N TYR A 59 -8.25 -6.40 9.04
CA TYR A 59 -8.54 -4.99 9.25
C TYR A 59 -9.60 -4.50 8.27
N SER A 60 -10.32 -3.43 8.65
CA SER A 60 -11.28 -2.76 7.78
C SER A 60 -10.74 -1.42 7.31
N VAL A 61 -10.79 -1.18 6.00
CA VAL A 61 -10.48 0.12 5.40
C VAL A 61 -11.80 0.82 5.07
N GLU A 62 -11.99 2.01 5.63
CA GLU A 62 -13.08 2.91 5.25
C GLU A 62 -12.57 3.99 4.31
N LEU A 63 -13.11 4.03 3.10
CA LEU A 63 -12.83 5.06 2.12
C LEU A 63 -13.94 6.10 2.15
N VAL A 64 -13.50 7.34 2.38
CA VAL A 64 -14.35 8.51 2.58
C VAL A 64 -13.80 9.66 1.74
N ASP A 65 -14.67 10.59 1.34
CA ASP A 65 -14.25 11.76 0.54
C ASP A 65 -13.40 12.75 1.36
N ASN A 66 -13.54 12.73 2.69
CA ASN A 66 -12.82 13.59 3.61
C ASN A 66 -12.67 12.91 4.98
N ILE A 67 -11.49 13.01 5.58
CA ILE A 67 -11.21 12.61 6.97
C ILE A 67 -11.17 13.88 7.81
N GLU A 68 -12.07 13.99 8.79
CA GLU A 68 -12.04 15.12 9.72
C GLU A 68 -10.93 14.92 10.77
N ASN A 69 -9.98 15.86 10.85
CA ASN A 69 -8.85 15.85 11.80
C ASN A 69 -8.00 14.57 11.74
N PRO A 70 -7.33 14.29 10.60
CA PRO A 70 -6.50 13.10 10.47
C PRO A 70 -5.35 13.10 11.47
N ASN A 71 -5.00 11.92 12.00
CA ASN A 71 -3.81 11.76 12.85
C ASN A 71 -2.51 11.92 12.05
N ILE A 72 -2.53 11.48 10.78
CA ILE A 72 -1.40 11.45 9.87
C ILE A 72 -1.90 11.85 8.48
N GLU A 73 -1.12 12.67 7.77
CA GLU A 73 -1.33 12.98 6.37
C GLU A 73 -0.08 12.62 5.58
N VAL A 74 -0.25 11.96 4.43
CA VAL A 74 0.83 11.59 3.51
C VAL A 74 0.48 12.03 2.09
N CYS A 75 1.49 12.33 1.29
CA CYS A 75 1.33 12.61 -0.13
C CYS A 75 1.88 11.47 -0.96
N ILE A 76 1.03 10.87 -1.80
CA ILE A 76 1.44 9.84 -2.76
C ILE A 76 1.28 10.34 -4.20
N LYS A 77 2.17 9.90 -5.08
CA LYS A 77 2.07 10.11 -6.52
C LYS A 77 1.06 9.11 -7.08
N SER A 78 0.27 9.55 -8.05
CA SER A 78 -0.64 8.70 -8.82
C SER A 78 -0.44 8.94 -10.33
N PRO A 79 0.70 8.53 -10.90
CA PRO A 79 0.97 8.71 -12.33
C PRO A 79 0.01 7.95 -13.25
N SER A 80 -0.56 6.82 -12.81
CA SER A 80 -1.56 6.06 -13.57
C SER A 80 -3.00 6.52 -13.30
N GLY A 81 -3.23 7.13 -12.14
CA GLY A 81 -4.57 7.42 -11.63
C GLY A 81 -5.19 6.24 -10.86
N GLU A 82 -4.56 5.06 -10.85
CA GLU A 82 -5.03 3.90 -10.10
C GLU A 82 -4.18 3.71 -8.82
N ILE A 83 -4.87 3.62 -7.67
CA ILE A 83 -4.24 3.35 -6.37
C ILE A 83 -4.55 1.93 -5.92
N PHE A 84 -3.51 1.21 -5.53
CA PHE A 84 -3.53 -0.03 -4.77
C PHE A 84 -3.58 0.29 -3.27
N ILE A 85 -4.40 -0.46 -2.54
CA ILE A 85 -4.49 -0.45 -1.08
C ILE A 85 -4.60 -1.91 -0.65
N GLY A 86 -3.63 -2.41 0.10
CA GLY A 86 -3.56 -3.82 0.49
C GLY A 86 -2.46 -4.09 1.51
N ALA A 87 -2.13 -5.36 1.73
CA ALA A 87 -1.16 -5.78 2.74
C ALA A 87 0.28 -5.40 2.35
N GLY A 88 1.17 -5.25 3.33
CA GLY A 88 2.59 -4.95 3.11
C GLY A 88 3.28 -6.01 2.24
N GLU A 89 2.97 -7.29 2.46
CA GLU A 89 3.49 -8.42 1.69
C GLU A 89 3.07 -8.44 0.20
N ASP A 90 2.06 -7.65 -0.18
CA ASP A 90 1.62 -7.51 -1.58
C ASP A 90 2.40 -6.40 -2.33
N THR A 91 3.41 -5.80 -1.70
CA THR A 91 4.22 -4.74 -2.32
C THR A 91 5.05 -5.26 -3.49
N THR A 92 5.13 -4.46 -4.56
CA THR A 92 5.97 -4.78 -5.74
C THR A 92 7.42 -5.04 -5.36
N GLY A 93 7.97 -6.18 -5.78
CA GLY A 93 9.34 -6.62 -5.53
C GLY A 93 9.52 -8.07 -5.94
N GLY A 94 10.76 -8.52 -6.13
CA GLY A 94 11.03 -9.92 -6.45
C GLY A 94 10.43 -10.41 -7.78
N ASP A 95 10.35 -9.52 -8.78
CA ASP A 95 9.64 -9.68 -10.04
C ASP A 95 8.11 -9.85 -9.92
N LEU A 96 7.55 -9.66 -8.73
CA LEU A 96 6.13 -9.74 -8.43
C LEU A 96 5.51 -8.34 -8.30
N GLU A 97 4.23 -8.25 -8.65
CA GLU A 97 3.36 -7.10 -8.47
C GLU A 97 2.02 -7.61 -7.97
N PRO A 98 1.26 -6.82 -7.22
CA PRO A 98 -0.10 -7.19 -6.87
C PRO A 98 -0.95 -7.36 -8.14
N ASP A 99 -1.54 -8.53 -8.30
CA ASP A 99 -2.42 -8.94 -9.38
C ASP A 99 -3.91 -8.94 -8.99
N ASP A 100 -4.72 -9.67 -9.78
CA ASP A 100 -6.17 -9.81 -9.61
C ASP A 100 -6.56 -11.08 -8.84
N SER A 101 -5.59 -11.80 -8.26
CA SER A 101 -5.85 -13.06 -7.57
C SER A 101 -6.63 -12.86 -6.27
N GLU A 102 -7.36 -13.91 -5.85
CA GLU A 102 -8.12 -13.92 -4.60
C GLU A 102 -7.24 -13.78 -3.35
N TYR A 103 -5.92 -13.90 -3.50
CA TYR A 103 -4.93 -13.75 -2.45
C TYR A 103 -4.63 -12.29 -2.12
N ILE A 104 -5.07 -11.35 -2.98
CA ILE A 104 -4.77 -9.94 -2.84
C ILE A 104 -5.99 -9.21 -2.30
N SER A 105 -5.80 -8.64 -1.12
CA SER A 105 -6.85 -7.91 -0.45
C SER A 105 -6.98 -6.48 -0.99
N ARG A 106 -7.61 -6.32 -2.15
CA ARG A 106 -7.70 -5.01 -2.83
C ARG A 106 -9.12 -4.52 -3.13
N LYS A 107 -9.19 -3.23 -3.46
CA LYS A 107 -10.26 -2.64 -4.26
C LYS A 107 -9.69 -1.46 -5.07
N LYS A 108 -9.85 -1.49 -6.41
CA LYS A 108 -9.40 -0.41 -7.31
C LYS A 108 -10.34 0.80 -7.24
N TYR A 109 -9.80 2.00 -7.14
CA TYR A 109 -10.55 3.26 -7.26
C TYR A 109 -10.00 4.10 -8.42
N LEU A 110 -10.93 4.70 -9.17
CA LEU A 110 -10.72 5.70 -10.23
C LEU A 110 -10.61 7.10 -9.64
#